data_AF-X1GCI5-F1
#
_entry.id   AF-X1GCI5-F1
#
_cell.length_a   1.000
_cell.length_b   1.000
_cell.length_c   1.000
_cell.angle_alpha   90.00
_cell.angle_beta   90.00
_cell.angle_gamma   90.00
#
_symmetry.space_group_name_H-M   'P 1'
#
loop_
_entity.id
_entity.type
_entity.pdbx_description
1 polymer ?
#
loop_
_entity_poly.entity_id
_entity_poly.type
_entity_poly.pdbx_seq_one_letter_code
_entity_poly.pdbx_strand_id
1 'polypeptide(L)'
;SEGEEVTVSLTVTNIGEEEGTYTVNLKIDGLVAELAEVTLKGGASTTVSFTLTEAEGTYQVEVDGLTDGFTVTAPGFVLSPGYIAGILILIIAVAAIIYAYWKGMLPPLYPKIDDEI
;
A
#
# COMPACT_ATOMS: atom_id res chain seq x y z
N SER A 1 -6.11 -0.21 -4.74
CA SER A 1 -4.65 -0.26 -4.71
C SER A 1 -4.24 -1.54 -5.40
N GLU A 2 -3.26 -1.47 -6.31
CA GLU A 2 -2.51 -2.67 -6.67
C GLU A 2 -1.63 -2.98 -5.46
N GLY A 3 -1.62 -4.22 -4.98
CA GLY A 3 -0.88 -4.58 -3.76
C GLY A 3 0.63 -4.42 -3.91
N GLU A 4 1.36 -4.57 -2.80
CA GLU A 4 2.83 -4.58 -2.79
C GLU A 4 3.35 -6.02 -2.79
N GLU A 5 4.45 -6.25 -3.52
CA GLU A 5 5.12 -7.54 -3.54
C GLU A 5 5.91 -7.75 -2.24
N VAL A 6 5.66 -8.88 -1.58
CA VAL A 6 6.33 -9.27 -0.34
C VAL A 6 6.99 -10.63 -0.55
N THR A 7 8.26 -10.74 -0.15
CA THR A 7 9.00 -12.01 -0.20
C THR A 7 9.19 -12.56 1.21
N VAL A 8 8.67 -13.76 1.45
CA VAL A 8 8.90 -14.53 2.67
C VAL A 8 9.94 -15.61 2.39
N SER A 9 10.99 -15.69 3.20
CA SER A 9 12.04 -16.71 3.02
C SER A 9 12.39 -17.41 4.32
N LEU A 10 12.71 -18.70 4.22
CA LEU A 10 13.14 -19.52 5.34
C LEU A 10 14.19 -20.54 4.92
N THR A 11 14.99 -20.99 5.88
CA THR A 11 15.95 -22.08 5.66
C THR A 11 15.37 -23.39 6.18
N VAL A 12 15.35 -24.41 5.32
CA VAL A 12 14.97 -25.78 5.66
C VAL A 12 16.24 -26.61 5.73
N THR A 13 16.42 -27.34 6.84
CA THR A 13 17.57 -28.21 7.08
C THR A 13 17.11 -29.62 7.39
N ASN A 14 17.60 -30.60 6.63
CA ASN A 14 17.44 -32.01 6.99
C ASN A 14 18.51 -32.39 8.02
N ILE A 15 18.10 -32.58 9.27
CA ILE A 15 18.98 -32.94 10.40
C ILE A 15 19.27 -34.45 10.49
N GLY A 16 18.64 -35.27 9.64
CA GLY A 16 18.88 -36.70 9.54
C GLY A 16 20.03 -37.04 8.61
N GLU A 17 20.33 -38.34 8.50
CA GLU A 17 21.39 -38.85 7.61
C GLU A 17 20.85 -39.31 6.24
N GLU A 18 19.56 -39.64 6.17
CA GLU A 18 18.90 -40.10 4.95
C GLU A 18 18.24 -38.95 4.18
N GLU A 19 18.00 -39.16 2.89
CA GLU A 19 17.22 -38.24 2.08
C GLU A 19 15.76 -38.23 2.53
N GLY A 20 15.16 -37.04 2.58
CA GLY A 20 13.77 -36.85 2.97
C GLY A 20 13.10 -35.74 2.18
N THR A 21 11.79 -35.86 2.04
CA THR A 21 10.92 -34.85 1.43
C THR A 21 10.05 -34.21 2.50
N TYR A 22 9.93 -32.89 2.45
CA TYR A 22 9.15 -32.09 3.37
C TYR A 22 8.30 -31.06 2.63
N THR A 23 7.06 -30.86 3.06
CA THR A 23 6.16 -29.83 2.51
C THR A 23 6.13 -28.64 3.48
N VAL A 24 6.68 -27.52 3.03
CA VAL A 24 6.63 -26.23 3.73
C VAL A 24 5.27 -25.58 3.46
N ASN A 25 4.56 -25.23 4.52
CA ASN A 25 3.25 -24.57 4.43
C ASN A 25 3.36 -23.10 4.87
N LEU A 26 3.25 -22.17 3.93
CA LEU A 26 3.14 -20.75 4.24
C LEU A 26 1.70 -20.40 4.57
N LYS A 27 1.47 -19.76 5.71
CA LYS A 27 0.18 -19.19 6.08
C LYS A 27 0.27 -17.69 6.26
N ILE A 28 -0.78 -17.01 5.81
CA ILE A 28 -1.05 -15.60 6.08
C ILE A 28 -2.34 -15.53 6.88
N ASP A 29 -2.30 -14.88 8.05
CA ASP A 29 -3.43 -14.75 8.98
C ASP A 29 -4.13 -16.09 9.29
N GLY A 30 -3.34 -17.15 9.44
CA GLY A 30 -3.81 -18.50 9.75
C GLY A 30 -4.36 -19.29 8.57
N LEU A 31 -4.44 -18.71 7.37
CA LEU A 31 -4.87 -19.37 6.14
C LEU A 31 -3.66 -19.79 5.30
N VAL A 32 -3.69 -21.01 4.75
CA VAL A 32 -2.63 -21.49 3.85
C VAL A 32 -2.64 -20.64 2.58
N ALA A 33 -1.54 -19.92 2.35
CA ALA A 33 -1.35 -19.05 1.20
C ALA A 33 -0.62 -19.80 0.06
N GLU A 34 0.47 -20.51 0.39
CA GLU A 34 1.27 -21.24 -0.59
C GLU A 34 1.97 -22.45 0.03
N LEU A 35 2.30 -23.45 -0.80
CA LEU A 35 2.98 -24.68 -0.41
C LEU A 35 4.23 -24.89 -1.27
N ALA A 36 5.32 -25.34 -0.65
CA ALA A 36 6.53 -25.75 -1.37
C ALA A 36 7.00 -27.13 -0.89
N GLU A 37 7.20 -28.05 -1.82
CA GLU A 37 7.82 -29.34 -1.53
C GLU A 37 9.34 -29.26 -1.73
N VAL A 38 10.09 -29.75 -0.74
CA VAL A 38 11.54 -29.73 -0.74
C VAL A 38 12.07 -31.13 -0.43
N THR A 39 12.94 -31.64 -1.30
CA THR A 39 13.67 -32.89 -1.06
C THR A 39 15.12 -32.58 -0.77
N LEU A 40 15.63 -33.02 0.38
CA LEU A 40 16.98 -32.78 0.85
C LEU A 40 17.67 -34.07 1.27
N LYS A 41 18.91 -34.23 0.84
CA LYS A 41 19.82 -35.25 1.38
C LYS A 41 20.07 -35.02 2.88
N GLY A 42 20.51 -36.06 3.59
CA GLY A 42 20.89 -35.93 4.99
C GLY A 42 21.95 -34.85 5.22
N GLY A 43 21.75 -34.04 6.27
CA GLY A 43 22.59 -32.90 6.63
C GLY A 43 22.50 -31.69 5.69
N ALA A 44 21.76 -31.75 4.59
CA ALA A 44 21.66 -30.66 3.63
C ALA A 44 20.69 -29.57 4.11
N SER A 45 20.89 -28.35 3.63
CA SER A 45 19.99 -27.21 3.85
C SER A 45 19.70 -26.49 2.55
N THR A 46 18.52 -25.89 2.44
CA THR A 46 18.15 -24.99 1.34
C THR A 46 17.32 -23.83 1.84
N THR A 47 17.30 -22.74 1.08
CA THR A 47 16.37 -21.63 1.30
C THR A 47 15.14 -21.83 0.42
N VAL A 48 13.97 -21.68 1.02
CA VAL A 48 12.67 -21.61 0.32
C VAL A 48 12.20 -20.17 0.38
N SER A 49 11.73 -19.65 -0.75
CA SER A 49 11.19 -18.30 -0.86
C SER A 49 9.81 -18.34 -1.52
N PHE A 50 8.89 -17.57 -0.96
CA PHE A 50 7.54 -17.35 -1.46
C PHE A 50 7.37 -15.87 -1.79
N THR A 51 6.67 -15.56 -2.87
CA THR A 51 6.42 -14.20 -3.31
C THR A 51 4.91 -13.98 -3.41
N LEU A 52 4.41 -13.04 -2.61
CA LEU A 52 2.99 -12.72 -2.49
C LEU A 52 2.74 -11.27 -2.87
N THR A 53 1.51 -10.95 -3.26
CA THR A 53 1.08 -9.55 -3.47
C THR A 53 -0.06 -9.26 -2.51
N GLU A 54 0.18 -8.36 -1.56
CA GLU A 54 -0.79 -8.01 -0.51
C GLU A 54 -1.21 -6.55 -0.57
N ALA A 55 -2.47 -6.29 -0.23
CA ALA A 55 -3.00 -4.94 -0.14
C ALA A 55 -2.50 -4.22 1.11
N GLU A 56 -2.84 -2.94 1.25
CA GLU A 56 -2.53 -2.18 2.46
C GLU A 56 -3.14 -2.86 3.70
N GLY A 57 -2.31 -3.12 4.70
CA GLY A 57 -2.71 -3.89 5.86
C GLY A 57 -1.53 -4.43 6.66
N THR A 58 -1.82 -4.99 7.83
CA THR A 58 -0.86 -5.72 8.65
C THR A 58 -1.21 -7.19 8.59
N TYR A 59 -0.20 -8.03 8.34
CA TYR A 59 -0.36 -9.45 8.10
C TYR A 59 0.54 -10.24 9.04
N GLN A 60 0.00 -11.33 9.59
CA GLN A 60 0.77 -12.33 10.31
C GLN A 60 1.20 -13.45 9.36
N VAL A 61 2.49 -13.74 9.37
CA VAL A 61 3.10 -14.84 8.63
C VAL A 61 3.32 -16.00 9.58
N GLU A 62 2.95 -17.22 9.17
CA GLU A 62 3.28 -18.46 9.89
C GLU A 62 3.84 -19.51 8.93
N VAL A 63 4.95 -20.15 9.32
CA VAL A 63 5.50 -21.35 8.67
C VAL A 63 5.82 -22.37 9.76
N ASP A 64 5.06 -23.46 9.80
CA ASP A 64 5.25 -24.57 10.76
C ASP A 64 5.41 -24.13 12.23
N GLY A 65 4.62 -23.12 12.64
CA GLY A 65 4.64 -22.56 13.99
C GLY A 65 5.68 -21.47 14.23
N LEU A 66 6.56 -21.19 13.27
CA LEU A 66 7.36 -19.96 13.26
C LEU A 66 6.48 -18.82 12.80
N THR A 67 6.39 -17.76 13.61
CA THR A 67 5.53 -16.61 13.34
C THR A 67 6.33 -15.33 13.19
N ASP A 68 5.96 -14.50 12.22
CA ASP A 68 6.45 -13.12 12.05
C ASP A 68 5.32 -12.26 11.47
N GLY A 69 5.59 -11.00 11.12
CA GLY A 69 4.60 -10.15 10.46
C GLY A 69 5.19 -9.03 9.62
N PHE A 70 4.41 -8.56 8.66
CA PHE A 70 4.74 -7.40 7.84
C PHE A 70 3.55 -6.44 7.74
N THR A 71 3.83 -5.21 7.31
CA THR A 71 2.79 -4.20 7.05
C THR A 71 3.02 -3.58 5.70
N VAL A 72 2.00 -3.62 4.85
CA VAL A 72 1.95 -2.94 3.55
C VAL A 72 1.28 -1.59 3.76
N THR A 73 1.93 -0.52 3.30
CA THR A 73 1.45 0.86 3.49
C THR A 73 1.14 1.52 2.16
N ALA A 74 0.13 2.39 2.13
CA ALA A 74 -0.16 3.23 0.98
C ALA A 74 1.08 4.02 0.54
N PRO A 75 1.34 4.17 -0.77
CA PRO A 75 2.35 5.10 -1.23
C PRO A 75 1.99 6.51 -0.73
N GLY A 76 2.94 7.16 -0.05
CA GLY A 76 2.75 8.52 0.44
C GLY A 76 2.41 9.48 -0.69
N PHE A 77 1.38 10.31 -0.52
CA PHE A 77 1.02 11.30 -1.51
C PHE A 77 2.06 12.43 -1.57
N VAL A 78 2.87 12.46 -2.63
CA VAL A 78 3.80 13.56 -2.92
C VAL A 78 3.11 14.62 -3.78
N LEU A 79 2.84 15.78 -3.19
CA LEU A 79 2.38 16.97 -3.92
C LEU A 79 3.46 17.37 -4.94
N SER A 80 3.23 17.13 -6.23
CA SER A 80 4.16 17.60 -7.27
C SER A 80 4.25 19.13 -7.28
N PRO A 81 5.39 19.74 -7.66
CA PRO A 81 5.51 21.20 -7.74
C PRO A 81 4.40 21.85 -8.59
N GLY A 82 3.95 21.19 -9.66
CA GLY A 82 2.84 21.67 -10.48
C GLY A 82 1.49 21.65 -9.76
N TYR A 83 1.24 20.66 -8.90
CA TYR A 83 0.02 20.59 -8.10
C TYR A 83 -0.05 21.73 -7.06
N ILE A 84 1.07 22.01 -6.37
CA ILE A 84 1.17 23.13 -5.42
C ILE A 84 0.95 24.46 -6.16
N ALA A 85 1.58 24.64 -7.32
CA ALA A 85 1.39 25.85 -8.14
C ALA A 85 -0.07 26.01 -8.57
N GLY A 86 -0.74 24.92 -8.97
CA GLY A 86 -2.16 24.93 -9.32
C GLY A 86 -3.05 25.39 -8.15
N ILE A 87 -2.81 24.86 -6.94
CA ILE A 87 -3.53 25.29 -5.72
C ILE A 87 -3.29 26.78 -5.43
N LEU A 88 -2.04 27.24 -5.51
CA LEU A 88 -1.73 28.65 -5.28
C LEU A 88 -2.41 29.57 -6.30
N ILE A 89 -2.42 29.19 -7.58
CA ILE A 89 -3.10 29.93 -8.64
C ILE A 89 -4.61 30.00 -8.36
N LEU A 90 -5.23 28.87 -7.96
CA LEU A 90 -6.65 28.84 -7.62
C LEU A 90 -6.97 29.76 -6.43
N ILE A 91 -6.16 29.71 -5.36
CA ILE A 91 -6.33 30.58 -4.18
C ILE A 91 -6.19 32.06 -4.56
N ILE A 92 -5.18 32.42 -5.36
CA ILE A 92 -4.95 33.79 -5.81
C ILE A 92 -6.11 34.27 -6.69
N ALA A 93 -6.61 33.44 -7.61
CA ALA A 93 -7.74 33.77 -8.48
C ALA A 93 -9.02 34.01 -7.65
N VAL A 94 -9.31 33.16 -6.67
CA VAL A 94 -10.46 33.33 -5.76
C VAL A 94 -10.33 34.64 -4.96
N ALA A 95 -9.15 34.92 -4.39
CA ALA A 95 -8.91 36.17 -3.66
C ALA A 95 -9.06 37.41 -4.55
N ALA A 96 -8.58 37.36 -5.80
CA ALA A 96 -8.73 38.44 -6.77
C ALA A 96 -10.20 38.68 -7.15
N ILE A 97 -11.00 37.63 -7.31
CA ILE A 97 -12.44 37.72 -7.57
C ILE A 97 -13.17 38.38 -6.38
N ILE A 98 -12.88 37.93 -5.16
CA ILE A 98 -13.45 38.52 -3.93
C ILE A 98 -13.08 40.01 -3.83
N TYR A 99 -11.82 40.35 -4.07
CA TYR A 99 -11.35 41.73 -4.06
C TYR A 99 -12.06 42.59 -5.12
N ALA A 100 -12.16 42.10 -6.36
CA ALA A 100 -12.83 42.80 -7.46
C ALA A 100 -14.31 43.04 -7.16
N TYR A 101 -14.97 42.07 -6.53
CA TYR A 101 -16.35 42.21 -6.05
C TYR A 101 -16.48 43.33 -4.99
N TRP A 102 -15.63 43.35 -3.96
CA TRP A 102 -15.65 44.40 -2.94
C TRP A 102 -15.29 45.79 -3.46
N LYS A 103 -14.46 45.86 -4.49
CA LYS A 103 -14.14 47.12 -5.17
C LYS A 103 -15.20 47.58 -6.18
N GLY A 104 -16.28 46.82 -6.36
CA GLY A 104 -17.34 47.14 -7.31
C GLY A 104 -16.88 47.03 -8.78
N MET A 105 -15.81 46.28 -9.05
CA MET A 105 -15.28 46.04 -10.40
C MET A 105 -16.01 44.92 -11.14
N LEU A 106 -16.84 44.13 -10.44
CA LEU A 106 -17.71 43.11 -11.00
C LEU A 106 -19.18 43.45 -10.73
N PRO A 107 -20.10 43.13 -11.66
CA PRO A 107 -21.53 43.27 -11.40
C PRO A 107 -21.98 42.36 -10.25
N PRO A 108 -23.05 42.72 -9.51
CA PRO A 108 -23.58 41.86 -8.47
C PRO A 108 -24.01 40.51 -9.06
N LEU A 109 -23.64 39.42 -8.38
CA LEU A 109 -23.97 38.05 -8.81
C LEU A 109 -25.48 37.75 -8.75
N TYR A 110 -26.21 38.55 -7.99
CA TYR A 110 -27.67 38.50 -7.96
C TYR A 110 -28.23 39.70 -8.72
N PRO A 111 -29.22 39.50 -9.59
CA PRO A 111 -29.97 40.62 -10.15
C PRO A 111 -30.54 41.43 -9.00
N LYS A 112 -30.49 42.76 -9.11
CA LYS A 112 -31.25 43.61 -8.20
C LYS A 112 -32.71 43.22 -8.36
N ILE A 113 -33.30 42.63 -7.33
CA ILE A 113 -34.74 42.58 -7.23
C ILE A 113 -35.10 44.03 -6.95
N ASP A 114 -35.60 44.72 -7.98
CA ASP A 114 -36.14 46.05 -7.79
C ASP A 114 -37.38 45.86 -6.90
N ASP A 115 -37.26 46.26 -5.64
CA ASP A 115 -38.38 46.36 -4.70
C ASP A 115 -39.27 47.54 -5.16
N GLU A 116 -39.93 47.39 -6.30
CA GLU A 116 -41.02 48.26 -6.74
C GLU A 116 -42.33 47.62 -6.25
N ILE A 117 -42.80 48.06 -5.09
CA ILE A 117 -44.19 47.91 -4.62
C ILE A 117 -44.83 49.29 -4.60
#